data_AF-A0A814XHW8-F1
#
_entry.id   AF-A0A814XHW8-F1
#
_cell.length_a   1.000
_cell.length_b   1.000
_cell.length_c   1.000
_cell.angle_alpha   90.00
_cell.angle_beta   90.00
_cell.angle_gamma   90.00
#
_symmetry.space_group_name_H-M   'P 1'
#
loop_
_entity.id
_entity.type
_entity.pdbx_description
1 polymer ?
#
loop_
_entity_poly.entity_id
_entity_poly.type
_entity_poly.pdbx_seq_one_letter_code
_entity_poly.pdbx_strand_id
1 'polypeptide(L)'
;MFNDTKHIVATVRRMHKQQKLSKKLILYSDTRFSGAYEMLIVFNEVFNELANLLDSRLLLTYATIDKNLLDDICEFLSTFDASFEILSDSQRPTLHRVLPLKQLLINKCCIKGDELEGLKQVKHFLGKRLDEKWQISDEHLIATLMHPNLKHFQMCPHLKDRAISLLKEKMFKCQHVLSTNTSTVAYSSSPPTTSSTSTSLPSSSSPSINTNSSSARKRLLLEIYDKPIEMPIRTNIEQELELYLASTCILKEQENDDVLSYWRQNEHLYPTIAYISRRIFAIPACNTSVERLFSTCKNTITDKRTRLGGEKLNKIMFLQKNMNILKEKFGSKSFPTPDDQDTKQKQHTVSLNNESISKKQKTNDPSNNYQNKNEYLIHTESEEI
;
A
#
# COMPACT_ATOMS: atom_id res chain seq x y z
N MET A 1 20.92 -12.00 26.70
CA MET A 1 20.22 -12.73 25.61
C MET A 1 20.40 -12.07 24.24
N PHE A 2 19.79 -10.91 23.93
CA PHE A 2 19.83 -10.37 22.55
C PHE A 2 21.25 -10.08 22.03
N ASN A 3 22.11 -9.46 22.84
CA ASN A 3 23.50 -9.19 22.48
C ASN A 3 24.32 -10.48 22.29
N ASP A 4 24.02 -11.50 23.10
CA ASP A 4 24.65 -12.82 23.02
C ASP A 4 24.26 -13.53 21.73
N THR A 5 22.97 -13.50 21.38
CA THR A 5 22.45 -13.99 20.09
C THR A 5 23.10 -13.25 18.93
N LYS A 6 23.18 -11.90 18.98
CA LYS A 6 23.82 -11.08 17.95
C LYS A 6 25.31 -11.44 17.79
N HIS A 7 26.02 -11.66 18.89
CA HIS A 7 27.43 -12.06 18.89
C HIS A 7 27.63 -13.45 18.28
N ILE A 8 26.79 -14.42 18.64
CA ILE A 8 26.83 -15.78 18.08
C ILE A 8 26.56 -15.73 16.57
N VAL A 9 25.49 -15.04 16.14
CA VAL A 9 25.14 -14.90 14.72
C VAL A 9 26.26 -14.24 13.93
N ALA A 10 26.86 -13.16 14.44
CA ALA A 10 27.97 -12.47 13.79
C ALA A 10 29.20 -13.38 13.65
N THR A 11 29.51 -14.17 14.68
CA THR A 11 30.68 -15.04 14.70
C THR A 11 30.49 -16.24 13.78
N VAL A 12 29.32 -16.88 13.77
CA VAL A 12 29.00 -17.99 12.85
C VAL A 12 29.04 -17.54 11.40
N ARG A 13 28.57 -16.31 11.11
CA ARG A 13 28.68 -15.72 9.76
C ARG A 13 30.14 -15.46 9.36
N ARG A 14 30.99 -14.98 10.27
CA ARG A 14 32.44 -14.80 10.03
C ARG A 14 33.16 -16.12 9.80
N MET A 15 32.75 -17.19 10.48
CA MET A 15 33.35 -18.52 10.32
C MET A 15 32.93 -19.25 9.04
N HIS A 16 32.10 -18.65 8.18
CA HIS A 16 31.52 -19.27 6.97
C HIS A 16 30.80 -20.62 7.20
N LYS A 17 30.52 -20.99 8.45
CA LYS A 17 29.80 -22.22 8.84
C LYS A 17 28.29 -22.16 8.54
N GLN A 18 27.81 -21.04 8.02
CA GLN A 18 26.40 -20.80 7.66
C GLN A 18 25.86 -21.78 6.59
N GLN A 19 26.74 -22.38 5.77
CA GLN A 19 26.33 -23.37 4.75
C GLN A 19 25.86 -24.71 5.35
N LYS A 20 26.18 -24.98 6.62
CA LYS A 20 25.78 -26.20 7.33
C LYS A 20 24.45 -26.07 8.06
N LEU A 21 23.82 -24.90 7.99
CA LEU A 21 22.56 -24.59 8.67
C LEU A 21 21.40 -24.74 7.69
N SER A 22 20.25 -25.18 8.19
CA SER A 22 19.01 -25.27 7.41
C SER A 22 18.53 -23.90 6.90
N LYS A 23 18.78 -22.83 7.66
CA LYS A 23 18.42 -21.45 7.30
C LYS A 23 19.58 -20.47 7.38
N LYS A 24 19.53 -19.47 6.49
CA LYS A 24 20.52 -18.40 6.42
C LYS A 24 20.29 -17.41 7.56
N LEU A 25 21.11 -17.51 8.62
CA LEU A 25 21.17 -16.50 9.70
C LEU A 25 21.17 -15.05 9.17
N ILE A 26 20.23 -14.26 9.69
CA ILE A 26 20.08 -12.84 9.40
C ILE A 26 20.80 -12.06 10.49
N LEU A 27 21.64 -11.09 10.11
CA LEU A 27 22.28 -10.20 11.08
C LEU A 27 21.39 -8.99 11.25
N TYR A 28 21.14 -8.63 12.51
CA TYR A 28 20.43 -7.41 12.84
C TYR A 28 21.10 -6.18 12.21
N SER A 29 20.28 -5.36 11.55
CA SER A 29 20.67 -4.05 11.01
C SER A 29 19.68 -3.00 11.52
N ASP A 30 20.19 -1.87 12.02
CA ASP A 30 19.35 -0.76 12.52
C ASP A 30 18.44 -0.16 11.44
N THR A 31 18.76 -0.38 10.17
CA THR A 31 18.01 0.16 9.02
C THR A 31 16.71 -0.58 8.68
N ARG A 32 16.38 -1.68 9.39
CA ARG A 32 15.16 -2.47 9.10
C ARG A 32 14.36 -2.71 10.38
N PHE A 33 13.12 -2.24 10.39
CA PHE A 33 12.21 -2.31 11.53
C PHE A 33 11.97 -3.74 12.05
N SER A 34 11.86 -4.73 11.14
CA SER A 34 11.68 -6.17 11.47
C SER A 34 12.98 -6.92 11.77
N GLY A 35 14.15 -6.30 11.59
CA GLY A 35 15.44 -7.02 11.57
C GLY A 35 15.80 -7.71 12.89
N ALA A 36 15.33 -7.18 14.02
CA ALA A 36 15.56 -7.76 15.34
C ALA A 36 14.77 -9.07 15.51
N TYR A 37 13.50 -9.05 15.14
CA TYR A 37 12.62 -10.21 15.19
C TYR A 37 13.05 -11.28 14.17
N GLU A 38 13.36 -10.89 12.93
CA GLU A 38 13.88 -11.80 11.90
C GLU A 38 15.16 -12.52 12.34
N MET A 39 16.08 -11.83 13.04
CA MET A 39 17.26 -12.47 13.60
C MET A 39 16.91 -13.48 14.69
N LEU A 40 16.01 -13.12 15.60
CA LEU A 40 15.61 -13.97 16.73
C LEU A 40 14.87 -15.22 16.27
N ILE A 41 13.92 -15.11 15.34
CA ILE A 41 13.16 -16.27 14.85
C ILE A 41 14.05 -17.25 14.09
N VAL A 42 14.92 -16.76 13.20
CA VAL A 42 15.86 -17.62 12.47
C VAL A 42 16.89 -18.24 13.42
N PHE A 43 17.33 -17.52 14.45
CA PHE A 43 18.20 -18.08 15.47
C PHE A 43 17.49 -19.17 16.29
N ASN A 44 16.22 -18.98 16.61
CA ASN A 44 15.42 -19.94 17.36
C ASN A 44 15.17 -21.24 16.58
N GLU A 45 14.86 -21.12 15.28
CA GLU A 45 14.67 -22.28 14.40
C GLU A 45 15.94 -23.14 14.25
N VAL A 46 17.10 -22.48 14.25
CA VAL A 46 18.41 -23.13 14.06
C VAL A 46 19.09 -23.41 15.41
N PHE A 47 18.43 -23.12 16.54
CA PHE A 47 19.01 -23.19 17.88
C PHE A 47 19.66 -24.56 18.15
N ASN A 48 18.94 -25.65 17.90
CA ASN A 48 19.43 -27.00 18.12
C ASN A 48 20.59 -27.39 17.18
N GLU A 49 20.63 -26.86 15.96
CA GLU A 49 21.72 -27.12 14.99
C GLU A 49 23.00 -26.38 15.38
N LEU A 50 22.87 -25.21 16.01
CA LEU A 50 24.00 -24.39 16.43
C LEU A 50 24.84 -25.09 17.49
N ALA A 51 24.25 -25.86 18.41
CA ALA A 51 24.96 -26.57 19.46
C ALA A 51 26.15 -27.41 18.93
N ASN A 52 26.02 -27.99 17.73
CA ASN A 52 27.05 -28.83 17.10
C ASN A 52 28.14 -28.05 16.34
N LEU A 53 27.99 -26.74 16.15
CA LEU A 53 28.86 -25.92 15.31
C LEU A 53 29.69 -24.89 16.08
N LEU A 54 29.39 -24.71 17.37
CA LEU A 54 29.97 -23.70 18.25
C LEU A 54 31.27 -24.19 18.91
N ASP A 55 32.26 -23.32 18.99
CA ASP A 55 33.50 -23.58 19.72
C ASP A 55 33.29 -23.41 21.23
N SER A 56 34.20 -23.92 22.07
CA SER A 56 34.08 -23.98 23.54
C SER A 56 33.72 -22.64 24.20
N ARG A 57 34.20 -21.52 23.66
CA ARG A 57 33.90 -20.16 24.15
C ARG A 57 32.47 -19.71 23.81
N LEU A 58 31.99 -20.03 22.62
CA LEU A 58 30.63 -19.69 22.20
C LEU A 58 29.59 -20.62 22.85
N LEU A 59 29.99 -21.83 23.22
CA LEU A 59 29.14 -22.80 23.90
C LEU A 59 28.76 -22.34 25.32
N LEU A 60 29.65 -21.63 26.02
CA LEU A 60 29.36 -20.97 27.30
C LEU A 60 28.29 -19.89 27.12
N THR A 61 28.45 -19.01 26.14
CA THR A 61 27.47 -17.96 25.82
C THR A 61 26.13 -18.54 25.37
N TYR A 62 26.16 -19.62 24.57
CA TYR A 62 24.97 -20.33 24.13
C TYR A 62 24.21 -21.00 25.29
N ALA A 63 24.93 -21.61 26.25
CA ALA A 63 24.33 -22.24 27.42
C ALA A 63 23.64 -21.25 28.38
N THR A 64 24.01 -19.97 28.34
CA THR A 64 23.32 -18.93 29.13
C THR A 64 22.00 -18.45 28.50
N ILE A 65 21.71 -18.84 27.26
CA ILE A 65 20.47 -18.47 26.58
C ILE A 65 19.39 -19.47 26.98
N ASP A 66 18.41 -19.00 27.75
CA ASP A 66 17.22 -19.78 28.06
C ASP A 66 16.34 -19.90 26.80
N LYS A 67 16.18 -21.14 26.32
CA LYS A 67 15.38 -21.44 25.14
C LYS A 67 13.90 -21.15 25.35
N ASN A 68 13.36 -21.45 26.54
CA ASN A 68 11.94 -21.24 26.81
C ASN A 68 11.61 -19.75 26.77
N LEU A 69 12.50 -18.91 27.34
CA LEU A 69 12.38 -17.47 27.27
C LEU A 69 12.50 -16.95 25.82
N LEU A 70 13.38 -17.54 25.01
CA LEU A 70 13.53 -17.17 23.60
C LEU A 70 12.27 -17.53 22.79
N ASP A 71 11.70 -18.72 23.01
CA ASP A 71 10.45 -19.17 22.39
C ASP A 71 9.31 -18.21 22.72
N ASP A 72 9.11 -17.91 24.01
CA ASP A 72 8.08 -16.97 24.49
C ASP A 72 8.23 -15.57 23.89
N ILE A 73 9.46 -15.05 23.80
CA ILE A 73 9.74 -13.75 23.20
C ILE A 73 9.47 -13.77 21.69
N CYS A 74 9.84 -14.83 20.98
CA CYS A 74 9.56 -14.96 19.55
C CYS A 74 8.06 -15.04 19.29
N GLU A 75 7.32 -15.84 20.07
CA GLU A 75 5.86 -15.92 19.96
C GLU A 75 5.21 -14.56 20.23
N PHE A 76 5.66 -13.85 21.26
CA PHE A 76 5.15 -12.51 21.57
C PHE A 76 5.43 -11.49 20.45
N LEU A 77 6.67 -11.45 19.95
CA LEU A 77 7.07 -10.52 18.88
C LEU A 77 6.42 -10.86 17.54
N SER A 78 5.98 -12.10 17.31
CA SER A 78 5.28 -12.50 16.09
C SER A 78 4.00 -11.69 15.85
N THR A 79 3.31 -11.30 16.93
CA THR A 79 2.09 -10.47 16.83
C THR A 79 2.41 -9.05 16.35
N PHE A 80 3.57 -8.51 16.72
CA PHE A 80 4.03 -7.19 16.27
C PHE A 80 4.43 -7.21 14.80
N ASP A 81 5.14 -8.25 14.38
CA ASP A 81 5.56 -8.43 12.99
C ASP A 81 4.34 -8.60 12.06
N ALA A 82 3.39 -9.46 12.44
CA ALA A 82 2.14 -9.63 11.71
C ALA A 82 1.33 -8.32 11.64
N SER A 83 1.27 -7.55 12.74
CA SER A 83 0.59 -6.25 12.76
C SER A 83 1.25 -5.25 11.82
N PHE A 84 2.60 -5.23 11.77
CA PHE A 84 3.36 -4.39 10.86
C PHE A 84 3.15 -4.80 9.40
N GLU A 85 3.10 -6.09 9.10
CA GLU A 85 2.81 -6.61 7.75
C GLU A 85 1.42 -6.15 7.27
N ILE A 86 0.40 -6.28 8.14
CA ILE A 86 -0.97 -5.84 7.86
C ILE A 86 -1.05 -4.33 7.57
N LEU A 87 -0.31 -3.50 8.32
CA LEU A 87 -0.28 -2.05 8.12
C LEU A 87 0.58 -1.61 6.93
N SER A 88 1.53 -2.46 6.52
CA SER A 88 2.42 -2.22 5.38
C SER A 88 1.80 -2.54 4.02
N ASP A 89 0.54 -3.01 3.98
CA ASP A 89 -0.17 -3.22 2.71
C ASP A 89 -0.35 -1.89 1.97
N SER A 90 -0.16 -1.94 0.65
CA SER A 90 -0.23 -0.79 -0.25
C SER A 90 -1.32 -0.91 -1.30
N GLN A 91 -1.95 -2.09 -1.42
CA GLN A 91 -3.03 -2.35 -2.37
C GLN A 91 -4.40 -2.20 -1.72
N ARG A 92 -4.46 -2.29 -0.40
CA ARG A 92 -5.70 -2.24 0.38
C ARG A 92 -5.65 -1.10 1.39
N PRO A 93 -6.81 -0.54 1.80
CA PRO A 93 -6.84 0.47 2.84
C PRO A 93 -6.31 -0.08 4.17
N THR A 94 -5.39 0.65 4.81
CA THR A 94 -4.77 0.21 6.07
C THR A 94 -5.07 1.13 7.24
N LEU A 95 -5.47 2.40 7.00
CA LEU A 95 -5.62 3.40 8.07
C LEU A 95 -6.62 3.03 9.17
N HIS A 96 -7.72 2.36 8.80
CA HIS A 96 -8.75 1.91 9.75
C HIS A 96 -8.28 0.80 10.70
N ARG A 97 -7.17 0.14 10.37
CA ARG A 97 -6.59 -0.95 11.17
C ARG A 97 -5.67 -0.45 12.27
N VAL A 98 -5.18 0.79 12.17
CA VAL A 98 -4.19 1.37 13.08
C VAL A 98 -4.70 1.40 14.52
N LEU A 99 -5.91 1.91 14.76
CA LEU A 99 -6.45 2.02 16.12
C LEU A 99 -6.75 0.64 16.74
N PRO A 100 -7.48 -0.28 16.07
CA PRO A 100 -7.69 -1.63 16.61
C PRO A 100 -6.39 -2.39 16.87
N LEU A 101 -5.40 -2.30 15.98
CA LEU A 101 -4.12 -2.98 16.16
C LEU A 101 -3.31 -2.37 17.31
N LYS A 102 -3.29 -1.03 17.46
CA LYS A 102 -2.66 -0.39 18.63
C LYS A 102 -3.28 -0.95 19.91
N GLN A 103 -4.61 -0.99 20.01
CA GLN A 103 -5.27 -1.49 21.22
C GLN A 103 -5.03 -2.99 21.45
N LEU A 104 -5.03 -3.79 20.38
CA LEU A 104 -4.71 -5.22 20.44
C LEU A 104 -3.29 -5.45 21.01
N LEU A 105 -2.32 -4.68 20.53
CA LEU A 105 -0.94 -4.76 20.98
C LEU A 105 -0.80 -4.30 22.45
N ILE A 106 -1.47 -3.22 22.85
CA ILE A 106 -1.53 -2.79 24.27
C ILE A 106 -2.08 -3.91 25.15
N ASN A 107 -3.20 -4.53 24.74
CA ASN A 107 -3.83 -5.61 25.49
C ASN A 107 -2.91 -6.85 25.59
N LYS A 108 -2.10 -7.12 24.57
CA LYS A 108 -1.10 -8.21 24.58
C LYS A 108 0.12 -7.88 25.46
N CYS A 109 0.44 -6.61 25.65
CA CYS A 109 1.47 -6.15 26.58
C CYS A 109 1.06 -6.22 28.06
N CYS A 110 -0.21 -6.52 28.37
CA CYS A 110 -0.63 -6.74 29.74
C CYS A 110 0.11 -7.97 30.33
N ILE A 111 0.72 -7.77 31.49
CA ILE A 111 1.50 -8.79 32.19
C ILE A 111 0.56 -9.81 32.83
N LYS A 112 0.81 -11.10 32.58
CA LYS A 112 0.11 -12.18 33.29
C LYS A 112 1.01 -12.72 34.42
N GLY A 113 0.40 -13.22 35.49
CA GLY A 113 1.12 -13.67 36.69
C GLY A 113 2.14 -14.78 36.43
N ASP A 114 1.79 -15.73 35.55
CA ASP A 114 2.56 -16.96 35.29
C ASP A 114 3.73 -16.81 34.30
N GLU A 115 3.99 -15.60 33.80
CA GLU A 115 4.99 -15.38 32.74
C GLU A 115 6.42 -15.23 33.28
N LEU A 116 7.41 -15.62 32.46
CA LEU A 116 8.83 -15.46 32.75
C LEU A 116 9.20 -13.97 32.93
N GLU A 117 10.08 -13.68 33.89
CA GLU A 117 10.45 -12.29 34.26
C GLU A 117 11.04 -11.50 33.08
N GLY A 118 11.84 -12.16 32.23
CA GLY A 118 12.37 -11.53 31.01
C GLY A 118 11.27 -11.11 30.03
N LEU A 119 10.19 -11.90 29.89
CA LEU A 119 9.05 -11.57 29.05
C LEU A 119 8.25 -10.39 29.63
N LYS A 120 8.08 -10.36 30.96
CA LYS A 120 7.41 -9.25 31.67
C LYS A 120 8.11 -7.91 31.41
N GLN A 121 9.45 -7.90 31.46
CA GLN A 121 10.24 -6.71 31.16
C GLN A 121 10.07 -6.23 29.71
N VAL A 122 10.10 -7.16 28.75
CA VAL A 122 9.89 -6.85 27.32
C VAL A 122 8.50 -6.28 27.08
N LYS A 123 7.46 -6.91 27.65
CA LYS A 123 6.07 -6.43 27.58
C LYS A 123 5.90 -5.04 28.18
N HIS A 124 6.48 -4.80 29.35
CA HIS A 124 6.43 -3.49 29.99
C HIS A 124 7.12 -2.41 29.13
N PHE A 125 8.32 -2.70 28.62
CA PHE A 125 9.07 -1.79 27.78
C PHE A 125 8.33 -1.45 26.48
N LEU A 126 7.81 -2.47 25.77
CA LEU A 126 7.09 -2.28 24.52
C LEU A 126 5.72 -1.64 24.74
N GLY A 127 4.99 -2.01 25.78
CA GLY A 127 3.71 -1.38 26.15
C GLY A 127 3.87 0.12 26.42
N LYS A 128 4.88 0.51 27.20
CA LYS A 128 5.19 1.92 27.47
C LYS A 128 5.56 2.68 26.19
N ARG A 129 6.44 2.10 25.36
CA ARG A 129 6.86 2.70 24.08
C ARG A 129 5.70 2.85 23.10
N LEU A 130 4.80 1.86 23.07
CA LEU A 130 3.62 1.88 22.23
C LEU A 130 2.67 3.02 22.63
N ASP A 131 2.47 3.25 23.92
CA ASP A 131 1.63 4.32 24.40
C ASP A 131 2.25 5.72 24.15
N GLU A 132 3.54 5.87 24.42
CA GLU A 132 4.28 7.13 24.24
C GLU A 132 4.45 7.53 22.77
N LYS A 133 4.80 6.58 21.90
CA LYS A 133 5.24 6.86 20.52
C LYS A 133 4.15 6.67 19.47
N TRP A 134 3.20 5.76 19.69
CA TRP A 134 2.15 5.49 18.70
C TRP A 134 0.99 6.47 18.88
N GLN A 135 1.15 7.68 18.34
CA GLN A 135 0.13 8.73 18.41
C GLN A 135 -1.00 8.47 17.40
N ILE A 136 -2.24 8.64 17.85
CA ILE A 136 -3.44 8.45 17.02
C ILE A 136 -3.96 9.82 16.58
N SER A 137 -3.97 10.06 15.27
CA SER A 137 -4.56 11.27 14.67
C SER A 137 -6.07 11.12 14.44
N ASP A 138 -6.72 12.24 14.15
CA ASP A 138 -8.16 12.31 13.88
C ASP A 138 -8.57 11.46 12.65
N GLU A 139 -7.72 11.36 11.62
CA GLU A 139 -7.96 10.53 10.44
C GLU A 139 -8.09 9.04 10.78
N HIS A 140 -7.33 8.56 11.76
CA HIS A 140 -7.40 7.16 12.21
C HIS A 140 -8.75 6.86 12.89
N LEU A 141 -9.25 7.81 13.70
CA LEU A 141 -10.55 7.70 14.35
C LEU A 141 -11.67 7.66 13.31
N ILE A 142 -11.62 8.58 12.34
CA ILE A 142 -12.59 8.65 11.25
C ILE A 142 -12.54 7.35 10.43
N ALA A 143 -11.36 6.88 10.01
CA ALA A 143 -11.21 5.66 9.24
C ALA A 143 -11.78 4.43 9.95
N THR A 144 -11.56 4.33 11.28
CA THR A 144 -12.10 3.23 12.10
C THR A 144 -13.62 3.30 12.17
N LEU A 145 -14.19 4.49 12.37
CA LEU A 145 -15.64 4.68 12.40
C LEU A 145 -16.31 4.35 11.05
N MET A 146 -15.65 4.70 9.96
CA MET A 146 -16.11 4.46 8.59
C MET A 146 -15.94 3.01 8.14
N HIS A 147 -15.44 2.12 8.99
CA HIS A 147 -15.42 0.70 8.69
C HIS A 147 -16.65 0.02 9.32
N PRO A 148 -17.53 -0.64 8.54
CA PRO A 148 -18.78 -1.21 9.06
C PRO A 148 -18.60 -2.15 10.24
N ASN A 149 -17.54 -2.96 10.24
CA ASN A 149 -17.23 -3.91 11.34
C ASN A 149 -16.63 -3.23 12.58
N LEU A 150 -16.07 -2.02 12.45
CA LEU A 150 -15.32 -1.35 13.52
C LEU A 150 -16.06 -0.14 14.09
N LYS A 151 -17.17 0.28 13.48
CA LYS A 151 -17.98 1.45 13.88
C LYS A 151 -18.50 1.41 15.33
N HIS A 152 -18.51 0.24 15.95
CA HIS A 152 -18.93 0.08 17.36
C HIS A 152 -17.81 0.38 18.37
N PHE A 153 -16.54 0.50 17.95
CA PHE A 153 -15.40 0.79 18.83
C PHE A 153 -15.34 -0.15 20.05
N GLN A 154 -15.57 -1.47 19.86
CA GLN A 154 -15.63 -2.45 20.96
C GLN A 154 -14.41 -2.39 21.89
N MET A 155 -13.21 -2.15 21.34
CA MET A 155 -11.98 -2.09 22.11
C MET A 155 -11.68 -0.70 22.72
N CYS A 156 -12.28 0.38 22.19
CA CYS A 156 -12.01 1.76 22.62
C CYS A 156 -13.31 2.61 22.64
N PRO A 157 -14.30 2.28 23.50
CA PRO A 157 -15.61 2.92 23.44
C PRO A 157 -15.56 4.44 23.69
N HIS A 158 -14.62 4.91 24.51
CA HIS A 158 -14.43 6.32 24.85
C HIS A 158 -14.02 7.21 23.65
N LEU A 159 -13.51 6.65 22.56
CA LEU A 159 -13.10 7.41 21.37
C LEU A 159 -14.22 7.56 20.34
N LYS A 160 -15.33 6.82 20.51
CA LYS A 160 -16.41 6.77 19.53
C LYS A 160 -17.07 8.13 19.34
N ASP A 161 -17.42 8.81 20.43
CA ASP A 161 -18.11 10.11 20.37
C ASP A 161 -17.24 11.16 19.69
N ARG A 162 -15.94 11.17 19.98
CA ARG A 162 -14.96 12.02 19.29
C ARG A 162 -14.90 11.70 17.79
N ALA A 163 -14.86 10.42 17.41
CA ALA A 163 -14.84 10.01 16.00
C ALA A 163 -16.11 10.47 15.26
N ILE A 164 -17.28 10.38 15.91
CA ILE A 164 -18.56 10.82 15.35
C ILE A 164 -18.55 12.35 15.14
N SER A 165 -18.11 13.12 16.12
CA SER A 165 -17.99 14.58 16.00
C SER A 165 -17.07 14.98 14.85
N LEU A 166 -15.91 14.33 14.73
CA LEU A 166 -14.93 14.60 13.66
C LEU A 166 -15.49 14.25 12.27
N LEU A 167 -16.17 13.11 12.13
CA LEU A 167 -16.81 12.74 10.87
C LEU A 167 -17.92 13.74 10.50
N LYS A 168 -18.76 14.13 11.46
CA LYS A 168 -19.82 15.12 11.26
C LYS A 168 -19.25 16.47 10.78
N GLU A 169 -18.15 16.93 11.39
CA GLU A 169 -17.45 18.15 10.97
C GLU A 169 -16.93 18.04 9.51
N LYS A 170 -16.31 16.90 9.15
CA LYS A 170 -15.84 16.66 7.77
C LYS A 170 -17.00 16.59 6.77
N MET A 171 -18.15 16.03 7.16
CA MET A 171 -19.36 15.98 6.34
C MET A 171 -19.88 17.39 6.04
N PHE A 172 -20.00 18.26 7.04
CA PHE A 172 -20.40 19.65 6.83
C PHE A 172 -19.48 20.40 5.87
N LYS A 173 -18.15 20.21 6.02
CA LYS A 173 -17.17 20.83 5.11
C LYS A 173 -17.30 20.35 3.65
N CYS A 174 -17.73 19.11 3.42
CA CYS A 174 -17.82 18.54 2.07
C CYS A 174 -19.17 18.83 1.37
N GLN A 175 -20.19 19.29 2.09
CA GLN A 175 -21.54 19.49 1.57
C GLN A 175 -21.60 20.47 0.38
N HIS A 176 -20.81 21.54 0.43
CA HIS A 176 -20.73 22.53 -0.66
C HIS A 176 -20.09 21.97 -1.94
N VAL A 177 -19.20 20.99 -1.83
CA VAL A 177 -18.50 20.38 -2.97
C VAL A 177 -19.40 19.41 -3.73
N LEU A 178 -20.23 18.64 -3.03
CA LEU A 178 -21.19 17.73 -3.68
C LEU A 178 -22.33 18.50 -4.36
N SER A 179 -22.72 19.66 -3.81
CA SER A 179 -23.78 20.52 -4.36
C SER A 179 -23.43 21.17 -5.70
N THR A 180 -22.13 21.29 -6.04
CA THR A 180 -21.65 21.96 -7.25
C THR A 180 -21.29 21.00 -8.38
N ASN A 181 -20.95 19.74 -8.05
CA ASN A 181 -20.61 18.71 -9.03
C ASN A 181 -21.83 18.08 -9.72
N THR A 182 -23.04 18.20 -9.17
CA THR A 182 -24.28 17.69 -9.80
C THR A 182 -24.79 18.56 -10.96
N SER A 183 -24.30 19.79 -11.12
CA SER A 183 -24.74 20.71 -12.18
C SER A 183 -23.78 20.84 -13.37
N THR A 184 -22.63 20.15 -13.38
CA THR A 184 -21.55 20.42 -14.36
C THR A 184 -21.02 19.21 -15.13
N VAL A 185 -21.62 18.03 -14.99
CA VAL A 185 -21.28 16.86 -15.83
C VAL A 185 -22.39 16.56 -16.84
N ALA A 186 -22.79 17.59 -17.60
CA ALA A 186 -23.39 17.38 -18.91
C ALA A 186 -22.23 17.36 -19.91
N TYR A 187 -21.65 16.18 -20.14
CA TYR A 187 -20.79 15.99 -21.32
C TYR A 187 -21.62 16.30 -22.55
N SER A 188 -21.23 17.36 -23.26
CA SER A 188 -21.70 17.70 -24.60
C SER A 188 -21.35 16.56 -25.55
N SER A 189 -22.26 15.59 -25.66
CA SER A 189 -22.32 14.65 -26.76
C SER A 189 -23.39 15.15 -27.73
N SER A 190 -23.05 16.18 -28.49
CA SER A 190 -23.77 16.50 -29.71
C SER A 190 -23.44 15.42 -30.76
N PRO A 191 -24.43 14.69 -31.29
CA PRO A 191 -24.21 13.82 -32.43
C PRO A 191 -24.04 14.66 -33.71
N PRO A 192 -23.15 14.26 -34.65
CA PRO A 192 -22.95 15.01 -35.88
C PRO A 192 -24.18 14.87 -36.79
N THR A 193 -24.79 16.00 -37.12
CA THR A 193 -25.76 16.14 -38.20
C THR A 193 -25.06 15.89 -39.53
N THR A 194 -25.46 14.86 -40.25
CA THR A 194 -25.25 14.78 -41.71
C THR A 194 -26.60 14.52 -42.36
N SER A 195 -27.00 15.46 -43.19
CA SER A 195 -28.24 15.49 -43.96
C SER A 195 -28.19 14.57 -45.17
N SER A 196 -29.22 13.76 -45.39
CA SER A 196 -29.66 13.40 -46.74
C SER A 196 -31.15 12.99 -46.76
N THR A 197 -31.88 13.75 -47.55
CA THR A 197 -33.29 13.73 -47.98
C THR A 197 -33.78 12.41 -48.59
N SER A 198 -35.00 11.96 -48.26
CA SER A 198 -36.10 11.66 -49.23
C SER A 198 -37.33 10.95 -48.60
N THR A 199 -38.44 11.69 -48.59
CA THR A 199 -39.84 11.39 -49.00
C THR A 199 -40.47 9.96 -48.93
N SER A 200 -41.74 9.97 -48.48
CA SER A 200 -42.94 9.14 -48.81
C SER A 200 -43.38 7.93 -47.96
N LEU A 201 -44.48 8.18 -47.22
CA LEU A 201 -45.76 7.45 -47.08
C LEU A 201 -45.87 6.02 -46.48
N PRO A 202 -47.03 5.71 -45.86
CA PRO A 202 -47.22 4.63 -44.89
C PRO A 202 -47.77 3.35 -45.56
N SER A 203 -47.47 2.20 -44.97
CA SER A 203 -48.21 0.97 -45.26
C SER A 203 -48.38 0.10 -44.03
N SER A 204 -49.63 -0.27 -43.85
CA SER A 204 -50.22 -1.16 -42.86
C SER A 204 -49.91 -2.63 -43.13
N SER A 205 -49.64 -3.40 -42.08
CA SER A 205 -49.98 -4.83 -42.04
C SER A 205 -50.02 -5.35 -40.60
N SER A 206 -51.24 -5.65 -40.19
CA SER A 206 -51.85 -6.53 -39.16
C SER A 206 -51.01 -7.40 -38.20
N PRO A 207 -51.62 -7.83 -37.08
CA PRO A 207 -50.94 -8.25 -35.86
C PRO A 207 -50.68 -9.76 -35.82
N SER A 208 -49.46 -10.16 -35.44
CA SER A 208 -49.20 -11.52 -34.97
C SER A 208 -49.33 -11.57 -33.45
N ILE A 209 -50.43 -12.16 -32.99
CA ILE A 209 -50.65 -12.58 -31.61
C ILE A 209 -49.56 -13.59 -31.27
N ASN A 210 -48.62 -13.21 -30.42
CA ASN A 210 -47.79 -14.17 -29.72
C ASN A 210 -47.68 -13.75 -28.25
N THR A 211 -48.08 -14.68 -27.40
CA THR A 211 -48.38 -14.52 -25.98
C THR A 211 -47.12 -14.23 -25.17
N ASN A 212 -46.83 -12.94 -24.94
CA ASN A 212 -45.81 -12.51 -23.97
C ASN A 212 -46.48 -11.84 -22.75
N SER A 213 -47.18 -12.65 -21.95
CA SER A 213 -47.71 -12.27 -20.63
C SER A 213 -46.62 -11.72 -19.68
N SER A 214 -45.34 -12.04 -19.93
CA SER A 214 -44.21 -11.51 -19.15
C SER A 214 -43.94 -10.02 -19.39
N SER A 215 -44.31 -9.47 -20.56
CA SER A 215 -43.97 -8.08 -20.91
C SER A 215 -44.93 -7.06 -20.32
N ALA A 216 -46.22 -7.38 -20.23
CA ALA A 216 -47.22 -6.51 -19.61
C ALA A 216 -47.06 -6.47 -18.09
N ARG A 217 -46.81 -7.62 -17.45
CA ARG A 217 -46.53 -7.70 -16.01
C ARG A 217 -45.27 -6.92 -15.63
N LYS A 218 -44.20 -7.05 -16.42
CA LYS A 218 -42.95 -6.30 -16.19
C LYS A 218 -43.16 -4.79 -16.39
N ARG A 219 -43.98 -4.38 -17.35
CA ARG A 219 -44.32 -2.97 -17.63
C ARG A 219 -45.19 -2.35 -16.53
N LEU A 220 -46.21 -3.06 -16.06
CA LEU A 220 -47.05 -2.64 -14.93
C LEU A 220 -46.27 -2.60 -13.61
N LEU A 221 -45.38 -3.57 -13.37
CA LEU A 221 -44.53 -3.54 -12.18
C LEU A 221 -43.50 -2.41 -12.25
N LEU A 222 -42.91 -2.11 -13.42
CA LEU A 222 -42.10 -0.90 -13.60
C LEU A 222 -42.93 0.36 -13.30
N GLU A 223 -44.17 0.47 -13.77
CA GLU A 223 -45.01 1.65 -13.54
C GLU A 223 -45.39 1.85 -12.05
N ILE A 224 -45.39 0.77 -11.26
CA ILE A 224 -45.60 0.79 -9.81
C ILE A 224 -44.31 1.11 -9.05
N TYR A 225 -43.15 0.59 -9.49
CA TYR A 225 -41.88 0.65 -8.75
C TYR A 225 -40.89 1.72 -9.24
N ASP A 226 -40.93 2.14 -10.51
CA ASP A 226 -40.09 3.18 -11.13
C ASP A 226 -40.74 4.56 -11.06
N LYS A 227 -41.70 4.81 -10.16
CA LYS A 227 -42.02 6.21 -9.82
C LYS A 227 -40.73 6.80 -9.23
N PRO A 228 -40.04 7.71 -9.94
CA PRO A 228 -38.86 8.32 -9.37
C PRO A 228 -39.38 9.17 -8.24
N ILE A 229 -39.17 8.71 -7.00
CA ILE A 229 -39.14 9.64 -5.89
C ILE A 229 -37.90 10.46 -6.18
N GLU A 230 -38.08 11.60 -6.84
CA GLU A 230 -37.11 12.68 -6.86
C GLU A 230 -37.00 13.19 -5.42
N MET A 231 -36.43 12.37 -4.54
CA MET A 231 -35.86 12.87 -3.33
C MET A 231 -34.67 13.70 -3.79
N PRO A 232 -34.69 15.03 -3.64
CA PRO A 232 -33.46 15.77 -3.82
C PRO A 232 -32.42 15.09 -2.92
N ILE A 233 -31.28 14.70 -3.50
CA ILE A 233 -30.14 14.13 -2.79
C ILE A 233 -29.56 15.24 -1.90
N ARG A 234 -30.31 15.54 -0.86
CA ARG A 234 -29.98 16.34 0.31
C ARG A 234 -30.49 15.51 1.47
N THR A 235 -29.96 14.30 1.61
CA THR A 235 -30.02 13.62 2.91
C THR A 235 -29.41 14.60 3.90
N ASN A 236 -30.18 14.98 4.91
CA ASN A 236 -29.64 15.77 6.00
C ASN A 236 -28.41 15.00 6.51
N ILE A 237 -27.25 15.66 6.62
CA ILE A 237 -25.99 15.04 7.06
C ILE A 237 -26.19 14.23 8.34
N GLU A 238 -27.04 14.73 9.23
CA GLU A 238 -27.40 14.07 10.48
C GLU A 238 -28.17 12.76 10.25
N GLN A 239 -29.13 12.77 9.32
CA GLN A 239 -29.88 11.57 8.94
C GLN A 239 -28.97 10.54 8.26
N GLU A 240 -28.09 10.97 7.36
CA GLU A 240 -27.13 10.07 6.70
C GLU A 240 -26.22 9.38 7.72
N LEU A 241 -25.68 10.15 8.67
CA LEU A 241 -24.83 9.63 9.73
C LEU A 241 -25.60 8.71 10.69
N GLU A 242 -26.81 9.09 11.09
CA GLU A 242 -27.66 8.28 11.96
C GLU A 242 -28.03 6.95 11.31
N LEU A 243 -28.41 6.95 10.03
CA LEU A 243 -28.67 5.75 9.24
C LEU A 243 -27.45 4.84 9.14
N TYR A 244 -26.25 5.41 8.96
CA TYR A 244 -25.02 4.62 8.94
C TYR A 244 -24.73 3.99 10.30
N LEU A 245 -24.84 4.77 11.39
CA LEU A 245 -24.56 4.30 12.75
C LEU A 245 -25.57 3.24 13.22
N ALA A 246 -26.83 3.36 12.80
CA ALA A 246 -27.90 2.40 13.11
C ALA A 246 -27.86 1.14 12.24
N SER A 247 -27.14 1.15 11.12
CA SER A 247 -27.07 0.00 10.21
C SER A 247 -26.48 -1.22 10.94
N THR A 248 -27.01 -2.41 10.67
CA THR A 248 -26.48 -3.69 11.20
C THR A 248 -25.55 -4.40 10.21
N CYS A 249 -25.16 -3.71 9.12
CA CYS A 249 -24.31 -4.28 8.10
C CYS A 249 -22.92 -4.61 8.65
N ILE A 250 -22.51 -5.88 8.48
CA ILE A 250 -21.22 -6.45 8.82
C ILE A 250 -20.62 -6.99 7.52
N LEU A 251 -19.42 -6.52 7.15
CA LEU A 251 -18.64 -7.06 6.04
C LEU A 251 -18.17 -8.47 6.39
N LYS A 252 -18.37 -9.42 5.48
CA LYS A 252 -17.82 -10.77 5.63
C LYS A 252 -16.29 -10.72 5.60
N GLU A 253 -15.63 -11.72 6.19
CA GLU A 253 -14.17 -11.76 6.33
C GLU A 253 -13.43 -11.60 4.98
N GLN A 254 -13.99 -12.14 3.90
CA GLN A 254 -13.45 -12.01 2.53
C GLN A 254 -13.62 -10.60 1.92
N GLU A 255 -14.56 -9.80 2.42
CA GLU A 255 -14.88 -8.44 1.97
C GLU A 255 -14.28 -7.36 2.90
N ASN A 256 -13.79 -7.76 4.08
CA ASN A 256 -13.16 -6.89 5.08
C ASN A 256 -11.87 -6.23 4.54
N ASP A 257 -11.29 -6.82 3.50
CA ASP A 257 -10.13 -6.29 2.78
C ASP A 257 -10.49 -5.22 1.73
N ASP A 258 -11.78 -5.08 1.37
CA ASP A 258 -12.26 -4.16 0.33
C ASP A 258 -13.42 -3.27 0.83
N VAL A 259 -13.16 -2.55 1.91
CA VAL A 259 -14.07 -1.53 2.46
C VAL A 259 -14.46 -0.46 1.42
N LEU A 260 -13.62 -0.22 0.41
CA LEU A 260 -13.93 0.75 -0.66
C LEU A 260 -15.07 0.26 -1.56
N SER A 261 -15.14 -1.04 -1.85
CA SER A 261 -16.28 -1.61 -2.58
C SER A 261 -17.59 -1.47 -1.83
N TYR A 262 -17.59 -1.62 -0.49
CA TYR A 262 -18.77 -1.35 0.33
C TYR A 262 -19.28 0.08 0.15
N TRP A 263 -18.38 1.07 0.25
CA TRP A 263 -18.74 2.48 0.09
C TRP A 263 -19.21 2.80 -1.33
N ARG A 264 -18.65 2.15 -2.34
CA ARG A 264 -19.09 2.28 -3.74
C ARG A 264 -20.51 1.73 -3.95
N GLN A 265 -20.82 0.58 -3.37
CA GLN A 265 -22.15 -0.05 -3.49
C GLN A 265 -23.22 0.76 -2.75
N ASN A 266 -22.88 1.33 -1.60
CA ASN A 266 -23.80 2.09 -0.74
C ASN A 266 -23.72 3.61 -0.96
N GLU A 267 -23.07 4.08 -2.02
CA GLU A 267 -22.93 5.53 -2.32
C GLU A 267 -24.28 6.21 -2.50
N HIS A 268 -25.29 5.49 -2.97
CA HIS A 268 -26.67 5.99 -3.10
C HIS A 268 -27.37 6.22 -1.75
N LEU A 269 -26.99 5.47 -0.70
CA LEU A 269 -27.53 5.63 0.66
C LEU A 269 -26.72 6.64 1.47
N TYR A 270 -25.41 6.67 1.27
CA TYR A 270 -24.45 7.47 2.03
C TYR A 270 -23.54 8.30 1.11
N PRO A 271 -24.09 9.28 0.35
CA PRO A 271 -23.34 10.00 -0.66
C PRO A 271 -22.18 10.83 -0.08
N THR A 272 -22.39 11.47 1.07
CA THR A 272 -21.37 12.32 1.71
C THR A 272 -20.30 11.46 2.38
N ILE A 273 -20.69 10.40 3.09
CA ILE A 273 -19.74 9.51 3.76
C ILE A 273 -18.94 8.73 2.71
N ALA A 274 -19.56 8.23 1.63
CA ALA A 274 -18.86 7.57 0.54
C ALA A 274 -17.83 8.50 -0.12
N TYR A 275 -18.18 9.77 -0.34
CA TYR A 275 -17.24 10.78 -0.85
C TYR A 275 -16.01 10.95 0.06
N ILE A 276 -16.22 11.06 1.37
CA ILE A 276 -15.13 11.20 2.36
C ILE A 276 -14.30 9.90 2.42
N SER A 277 -14.95 8.74 2.32
CA SER A 277 -14.34 7.42 2.47
C SER A 277 -13.18 7.23 1.49
N ARG A 278 -13.37 7.62 0.23
CA ARG A 278 -12.37 7.50 -0.83
C ARG A 278 -11.08 8.23 -0.47
N ARG A 279 -11.18 9.39 0.20
CA ARG A 279 -10.01 10.20 0.60
C ARG A 279 -9.35 9.63 1.84
N ILE A 280 -10.13 9.23 2.84
CA ILE A 280 -9.61 8.71 4.11
C ILE A 280 -8.92 7.36 3.91
N PHE A 281 -9.56 6.42 3.19
CA PHE A 281 -9.01 5.09 2.94
C PHE A 281 -7.84 5.06 1.93
N ALA A 282 -7.62 6.16 1.19
CA ALA A 282 -6.45 6.30 0.32
C ALA A 282 -5.17 6.66 1.09
N ILE A 283 -5.27 7.07 2.36
CA ILE A 283 -4.10 7.38 3.19
C ILE A 283 -3.50 6.05 3.67
N PRO A 284 -2.24 5.73 3.33
CA PRO A 284 -1.58 4.54 3.83
C PRO A 284 -1.20 4.72 5.31
N ALA A 285 -1.29 3.64 6.09
CA ALA A 285 -0.85 3.64 7.49
C ALA A 285 0.70 3.70 7.63
N CYS A 286 1.43 3.17 6.66
CA CYS A 286 2.89 3.11 6.68
C CYS A 286 3.52 3.65 5.39
N ASN A 287 4.73 4.18 5.51
CA ASN A 287 5.58 4.62 4.39
C ASN A 287 6.28 3.44 3.68
N THR A 288 6.03 2.19 4.07
CA THR A 288 6.69 0.97 3.54
C THR A 288 6.60 0.87 2.02
N SER A 289 5.51 1.34 1.42
CA SER A 289 5.34 1.37 -0.04
C SER A 289 6.39 2.23 -0.75
N VAL A 290 6.77 3.35 -0.14
CA VAL A 290 7.79 4.28 -0.60
C VAL A 290 9.18 3.68 -0.39
N GLU A 291 9.42 3.01 0.75
CA GLU A 291 10.69 2.33 1.02
C GLU A 291 10.96 1.17 0.04
N ARG A 292 9.93 0.37 -0.30
CA ARG A 292 10.01 -0.68 -1.32
C ARG A 292 10.31 -0.09 -2.70
N LEU A 293 9.69 1.05 -3.01
CA LEU A 293 9.93 1.78 -4.25
C LEU A 293 11.39 2.25 -4.33
N PHE A 294 11.92 2.89 -3.28
CA PHE A 294 13.33 3.31 -3.22
C PHE A 294 14.32 2.14 -3.18
N SER A 295 13.97 1.03 -2.54
CA SER A 295 14.80 -0.19 -2.54
C SER A 295 14.92 -0.78 -3.94
N THR A 296 13.82 -0.83 -4.68
CA THR A 296 13.81 -1.24 -6.09
C THR A 296 14.63 -0.26 -6.94
N CYS A 297 14.49 1.03 -6.64
CA CYS A 297 15.23 2.11 -7.28
C CYS A 297 16.75 1.93 -7.15
N LYS A 298 17.23 1.54 -5.96
CA LYS A 298 18.65 1.25 -5.72
C LYS A 298 19.18 0.14 -6.63
N ASN A 299 18.36 -0.83 -7.01
CA ASN A 299 18.76 -1.87 -7.98
C ASN A 299 18.78 -1.34 -9.41
N THR A 300 17.94 -0.35 -9.75
CA THR A 300 17.94 0.32 -11.05
C THR A 300 19.13 1.28 -11.20
N ILE A 301 19.48 1.98 -10.12
CA ILE A 301 20.66 2.82 -9.97
C ILE A 301 21.82 1.96 -9.44
N THR A 302 22.30 1.02 -10.26
CA THR A 302 23.53 0.29 -9.91
C THR A 302 24.76 1.16 -10.16
N ASP A 303 25.88 0.87 -9.49
CA ASP A 303 27.19 1.53 -9.66
C ASP A 303 27.71 1.49 -11.12
N LYS A 304 27.09 0.70 -12.00
CA LYS A 304 27.38 0.64 -13.45
C LYS A 304 26.58 1.66 -14.29
N ARG A 305 25.59 2.36 -13.72
CA ARG A 305 24.71 3.35 -14.39
C ARG A 305 24.69 4.71 -13.66
N THR A 306 25.87 5.27 -13.44
CA THR A 306 26.10 6.49 -12.63
C THR A 306 25.68 7.83 -13.27
N ARG A 307 25.09 7.84 -14.48
CA ARG A 307 24.71 9.08 -15.21
C ARG A 307 23.21 9.31 -15.35
N LEU A 308 22.39 8.75 -14.46
CA LEU A 308 20.96 9.03 -14.44
C LEU A 308 20.69 10.28 -13.58
N GLY A 309 20.39 11.41 -14.21
CA GLY A 309 19.97 12.62 -13.49
C GLY A 309 18.65 12.39 -12.73
N GLY A 310 18.45 13.12 -11.62
CA GLY A 310 17.31 12.94 -10.71
C GLY A 310 15.93 13.03 -11.38
N GLU A 311 15.76 13.91 -12.37
CA GLU A 311 14.50 14.00 -13.12
C GLU A 311 14.19 12.74 -13.94
N LYS A 312 15.20 12.17 -14.60
CA LYS A 312 15.03 10.95 -15.41
C LYS A 312 14.70 9.77 -14.51
N LEU A 313 15.33 9.70 -13.34
CA LEU A 313 15.03 8.71 -12.33
C LEU A 313 13.57 8.79 -11.88
N ASN A 314 13.10 10.00 -11.57
CA ASN A 314 11.73 10.22 -11.11
C ASN A 314 10.71 9.80 -12.18
N LYS A 315 10.97 10.12 -13.45
CA LYS A 315 10.14 9.67 -14.59
C LYS A 315 10.11 8.15 -14.73
N ILE A 316 11.26 7.48 -14.61
CA ILE A 316 11.34 6.02 -14.68
C ILE A 316 10.56 5.38 -13.53
N MET A 317 10.71 5.90 -12.32
CA MET A 317 10.01 5.43 -11.13
C MET A 317 8.50 5.59 -11.24
N PHE A 318 8.04 6.74 -11.72
CA PHE A 318 6.64 7.01 -12.00
C PHE A 318 6.06 6.02 -13.02
N LEU A 319 6.76 5.82 -14.15
CA LEU A 319 6.32 4.89 -15.19
C LEU A 319 6.29 3.46 -14.69
N GLN A 320 7.32 3.01 -13.96
CA GLN A 320 7.41 1.66 -13.43
C GLN A 320 6.28 1.37 -12.45
N LYS A 321 5.98 2.30 -11.53
CA LYS A 321 4.93 2.13 -10.53
C LYS A 321 3.52 2.11 -11.14
N ASN A 322 3.29 2.95 -12.16
CA ASN A 322 1.99 3.08 -12.81
C ASN A 322 1.83 2.19 -14.05
N MET A 323 2.82 1.34 -14.37
CA MET A 323 2.84 0.56 -15.61
C MET A 323 1.59 -0.30 -15.79
N ASN A 324 1.06 -0.88 -14.70
CA ASN A 324 -0.15 -1.71 -14.77
C ASN A 324 -1.37 -0.89 -15.20
N ILE A 325 -1.55 0.30 -14.60
CA ILE A 325 -2.63 1.24 -14.93
C ILE A 325 -2.48 1.75 -16.37
N LEU A 326 -1.24 2.02 -16.79
CA LEU A 326 -0.95 2.46 -18.15
C LEU A 326 -1.25 1.36 -19.18
N LYS A 327 -0.93 0.09 -18.87
CA LYS A 327 -1.25 -1.06 -19.73
C LYS A 327 -2.75 -1.29 -19.85
N GLU A 328 -3.51 -1.15 -18.77
CA GLU A 328 -4.98 -1.22 -18.81
C GLU A 328 -5.58 -0.10 -19.67
N LYS A 329 -5.05 1.13 -19.54
CA LYS A 329 -5.63 2.31 -20.19
C LYS A 329 -5.23 2.47 -21.66
N PHE A 330 -4.03 2.05 -22.04
CA PHE A 330 -3.46 2.26 -23.39
C PHE A 330 -3.21 0.95 -24.16
N GLY A 331 -3.55 -0.20 -23.57
CA GLY A 331 -3.37 -1.53 -24.17
C GLY A 331 -1.91 -1.99 -24.20
N SER A 332 -1.67 -3.26 -23.85
CA SER A 332 -0.32 -3.86 -23.72
C SER A 332 0.56 -3.78 -24.97
N LYS A 333 -0.03 -3.55 -26.16
CA LYS A 333 0.68 -3.47 -27.44
C LYS A 333 1.40 -2.14 -27.68
N SER A 334 1.20 -1.13 -26.83
CA SER A 334 1.79 0.20 -26.98
C SER A 334 3.15 0.37 -26.27
N PHE A 335 3.58 -0.61 -25.48
CA PHE A 335 4.82 -0.54 -24.70
C PHE A 335 5.83 -1.56 -25.22
N PRO A 336 7.07 -1.14 -25.55
CA PRO A 336 8.09 -2.07 -26.04
C PRO A 336 8.43 -3.09 -24.95
N THR A 337 8.29 -4.37 -25.28
CA THR A 337 8.81 -5.49 -24.49
C THR A 337 10.32 -5.63 -24.73
N PRO A 338 11.10 -6.19 -23.79
CA PRO A 338 12.54 -6.42 -24.00
C PRO A 338 12.85 -7.19 -25.30
N ASP A 339 11.95 -8.07 -25.74
CA ASP A 339 12.07 -8.85 -26.97
C ASP A 339 11.88 -8.01 -28.26
N ASP A 340 11.29 -6.81 -28.18
CA ASP A 340 11.06 -5.94 -29.34
C ASP A 340 12.31 -5.12 -29.75
N GLN A 341 13.36 -5.11 -28.93
CA GLN A 341 14.58 -4.37 -29.22
C GLN A 341 15.59 -5.17 -30.06
N ASP A 342 15.55 -6.50 -30.00
CA ASP A 342 16.48 -7.37 -30.75
C ASP A 342 16.14 -7.46 -32.25
N THR A 343 14.92 -7.13 -32.65
CA THR A 343 14.53 -7.11 -34.07
C THR A 343 14.93 -5.81 -34.78
N LYS A 344 15.04 -4.68 -34.07
CA LYS A 344 15.37 -3.38 -34.69
C LYS A 344 16.87 -3.12 -34.86
N GLN A 345 17.75 -3.73 -34.07
CA GLN A 345 19.21 -3.54 -34.23
C GLN A 345 19.81 -4.30 -35.44
N LYS A 346 19.13 -5.34 -35.95
CA LYS A 346 19.61 -6.10 -37.12
C LYS A 346 19.37 -5.40 -38.47
N GLN A 347 18.48 -4.41 -38.55
CA GLN A 347 18.21 -3.72 -39.82
C GLN A 347 19.11 -2.49 -40.06
N HIS A 348 19.71 -1.91 -39.01
CA HIS A 348 20.48 -0.67 -39.14
C HIS A 348 22.00 -0.88 -39.36
N THR A 349 22.49 -2.12 -39.22
CA THR A 349 23.92 -2.46 -39.35
C THR A 349 24.32 -2.93 -40.75
N VAL A 350 23.38 -3.16 -41.67
CA VAL A 350 23.68 -3.66 -43.03
C VAL A 350 23.87 -2.53 -44.06
N SER A 351 23.46 -1.29 -43.76
CA SER A 351 23.36 -0.23 -44.78
C SER A 351 24.43 0.87 -44.75
N LEU A 352 25.51 0.74 -43.96
CA LEU A 352 26.51 1.82 -43.80
C LEU A 352 27.96 1.45 -44.21
N ASN A 353 28.18 0.30 -44.83
CA ASN A 353 29.54 -0.16 -45.16
C ASN A 353 30.02 0.07 -46.61
N ASN A 354 29.28 0.82 -47.44
CA ASN A 354 29.72 1.15 -48.80
C ASN A 354 29.59 2.65 -49.05
N GLU A 355 30.60 3.44 -48.69
CA GLU A 355 31.14 4.53 -49.53
C GLU A 355 32.38 5.19 -48.90
N SER A 356 33.54 4.83 -49.48
CA SER A 356 34.56 5.75 -50.01
C SER A 356 35.38 6.66 -49.08
N ILE A 357 36.59 6.17 -48.85
CA ILE A 357 37.83 6.89 -48.46
C ILE A 357 38.26 7.87 -49.57
N SER A 358 38.60 9.14 -49.24
CA SER A 358 39.57 10.00 -49.99
C SER A 358 39.95 11.34 -49.30
N LYS A 359 41.13 11.34 -48.65
CA LYS A 359 42.23 12.35 -48.58
C LYS A 359 42.03 13.89 -48.42
N LYS A 360 42.83 14.40 -47.44
CA LYS A 360 43.58 15.69 -47.31
C LYS A 360 42.74 16.94 -46.95
N GLN A 361 43.19 17.91 -46.14
CA GLN A 361 44.52 18.29 -45.64
C GLN A 361 44.42 19.25 -44.42
N LYS A 362 45.49 19.24 -43.60
CA LYS A 362 45.89 20.10 -42.45
C LYS A 362 45.57 21.60 -42.53
N THR A 363 45.27 22.20 -41.36
CA THR A 363 46.07 23.30 -40.76
C THR A 363 45.96 23.29 -39.22
N ASN A 364 47.11 23.48 -38.57
CA ASN A 364 47.35 23.66 -37.12
C ASN A 364 46.71 24.99 -36.64
N ASP A 365 46.35 25.23 -35.37
CA ASP A 365 47.23 25.27 -34.20
C ASP A 365 46.45 25.15 -32.86
N PRO A 366 47.15 24.83 -31.75
CA PRO A 366 46.60 24.37 -30.48
C PRO A 366 46.46 25.50 -29.44
N SER A 367 45.69 25.21 -28.38
CA SER A 367 45.84 25.65 -26.97
C SER A 367 44.49 26.00 -26.35
N ASN A 368 43.85 25.07 -25.64
CA ASN A 368 43.84 25.18 -24.18
C ASN A 368 43.35 23.89 -23.52
N ASN A 369 44.17 23.44 -22.60
CA ASN A 369 44.08 22.20 -21.85
C ASN A 369 43.55 22.55 -20.47
N TYR A 370 42.38 22.03 -20.07
CA TYR A 370 42.01 21.99 -18.66
C TYR A 370 41.63 20.56 -18.27
N GLN A 371 42.65 19.86 -17.79
CA GLN A 371 42.55 18.68 -16.96
C GLN A 371 42.01 19.06 -15.57
N ASN A 372 41.02 18.27 -15.12
CA ASN A 372 40.91 17.65 -13.80
C ASN A 372 41.63 18.28 -12.58
N LYS A 373 40.84 18.61 -11.56
CA LYS A 373 40.99 18.18 -10.15
C LYS A 373 39.65 18.46 -9.44
N ASN A 374 38.85 17.45 -9.11
CA ASN A 374 38.84 16.75 -7.82
C ASN A 374 39.08 17.69 -6.63
N GLU A 375 38.02 17.96 -5.86
CA GLU A 375 38.05 17.67 -4.41
C GLU A 375 36.64 17.59 -3.82
N TYR A 376 36.43 16.48 -3.13
CA TYR A 376 35.27 16.14 -2.32
C TYR A 376 35.24 17.02 -1.07
N LEU A 377 34.08 17.54 -0.69
CA LEU A 377 33.81 17.81 0.73
C LEU A 377 32.42 17.29 1.09
N ILE A 378 32.45 16.20 1.84
CA ILE A 378 31.35 15.60 2.57
C ILE A 378 31.10 16.51 3.76
N HIS A 379 29.93 17.12 3.85
CA HIS A 379 29.41 17.59 5.14
C HIS A 379 28.16 16.78 5.48
N THR A 380 28.41 15.82 6.37
CA THR A 380 27.46 15.26 7.32
C THR A 380 26.88 16.39 8.17
N GLU A 381 25.57 16.60 8.11
CA GLU A 381 24.85 17.29 9.17
C GLU A 381 24.18 16.25 10.05
N SER A 382 24.70 16.23 11.27
CA SER A 382 24.30 15.48 12.43
C SER A 382 23.07 16.12 13.09
N GLU A 383 22.46 15.32 13.95
CA GLU A 383 21.30 15.54 14.81
C GLU A 383 21.36 16.77 15.74
N GLU A 384 20.23 16.95 16.44
CA GLU A 384 19.91 17.79 17.61
C GLU A 384 19.15 19.09 17.26
N ILE A 385 17.93 19.36 17.73
CA ILE A 385 17.21 18.99 18.97
C ILE A 385 15.72 18.75 18.68
#